data_AF-A0A6P7SYR4-F1
#
_entry.id   AF-A0A6P7SYR4-F1
#
_cell.length_a   1.000
_cell.length_b   1.000
_cell.length_c   1.000
_cell.angle_alpha   90.00
_cell.angle_beta   90.00
_cell.angle_gamma   90.00
#
_symmetry.space_group_name_H-M   'P 1'
#
loop_
_entity.id
_entity.type
_entity.pdbx_description
1 polymer ?
#
loop_
_entity_poly.entity_id
_entity_poly.type
_entity_poly.pdbx_seq_one_letter_code
_entity_poly.pdbx_strand_id
1 'polypeptide(L)'
;MMTDDKFVSEYLSDEHLSSADEKEGEFVGATLSLKPTNSGYIGVHTYHGSTNDVTDGHPFIRNEQHTPTPIDNQAMATDPNLNRSRPGSTYSRRSTLSTSSRTSKKQNIVRTDEACDLFFSYKDNSFDTAVRKCSEHIQREADGQFQGAWILTEVDHWNNELEKLVILTDDSLLIFKYNFITQKVLLYKRIFLHCIDTVKMGDFVYPNFSVMPNRSHGGIQVCWNKGQIPPISQVWNPFSNDIPWAIFCHHPLIYNPKESETAYFNVDDFMDTLADCLNKCYNRKRPNENATIVEGAILLKNYVNLPSVFFNSNSLGFSRDRNGFCF
;
A
#
# COMPACT_ATOMS: atom_id res chain seq x y z
N MET A 1 58.85 1.21 -50.77
CA MET A 1 57.78 2.09 -50.26
C MET A 1 58.07 2.29 -48.79
N MET A 2 58.91 3.26 -48.41
CA MET A 2 58.52 4.66 -48.17
C MET A 2 57.45 4.68 -47.05
N THR A 3 57.88 4.84 -45.79
CA THR A 3 58.05 6.12 -45.03
C THR A 3 56.72 6.54 -44.40
N ASP A 4 56.58 7.01 -43.16
CA ASP A 4 57.49 7.29 -42.05
C ASP A 4 56.60 7.62 -40.83
N ASP A 5 57.09 7.25 -39.65
CA ASP A 5 57.27 8.03 -38.42
C ASP A 5 56.21 9.01 -37.88
N LYS A 6 55.90 8.87 -36.58
CA LYS A 6 56.61 9.58 -35.47
C LYS A 6 56.08 9.10 -34.11
N PHE A 7 56.90 8.44 -33.28
CA PHE A 7 57.81 8.99 -32.24
C PHE A 7 57.06 9.77 -31.12
N VAL A 8 56.87 9.20 -29.92
CA VAL A 8 57.79 9.12 -28.74
C VAL A 8 57.81 10.43 -27.92
N SER A 9 57.38 10.39 -26.66
CA SER A 9 58.30 10.40 -25.49
C SER A 9 57.54 10.37 -24.16
N GLU A 10 58.13 9.67 -23.18
CA GLU A 10 57.93 9.85 -21.74
C GLU A 10 58.04 11.33 -21.33
N TYR A 11 57.38 11.70 -20.22
CA TYR A 11 57.99 12.50 -19.14
C TYR A 11 57.15 12.35 -17.85
N LEU A 12 57.83 11.85 -16.81
CA LEU A 12 57.48 11.98 -15.39
C LEU A 12 57.71 13.44 -14.94
N SER A 13 56.80 14.01 -14.14
CA SER A 13 57.15 14.83 -12.97
C SER A 13 55.90 15.34 -12.22
N ASP A 14 55.81 14.89 -10.97
CA ASP A 14 55.34 15.50 -9.73
C ASP A 14 54.64 16.88 -9.66
N GLU A 15 53.80 16.94 -8.62
CA GLU A 15 53.42 18.09 -7.78
C GLU A 15 52.48 19.17 -8.34
N HIS A 16 51.22 19.13 -7.87
CA HIS A 16 50.71 20.22 -7.03
C HIS A 16 49.55 19.75 -6.15
N LEU A 17 49.86 19.54 -4.87
CA LEU A 17 48.91 19.57 -3.76
C LEU A 17 48.34 20.98 -3.63
N SER A 18 47.02 21.11 -3.71
CA SER A 18 46.28 22.29 -3.26
C SER A 18 45.25 21.86 -2.23
N SER A 19 45.43 22.41 -1.04
CA SER A 19 44.64 22.24 0.18
C SER A 19 43.14 22.49 -0.04
N ALA A 20 42.31 21.51 0.29
CA ALA A 20 40.90 21.74 0.56
C ALA A 20 40.71 21.84 2.08
N ASP A 21 40.26 23.02 2.52
CA ASP A 21 39.84 23.36 3.88
C ASP A 21 38.95 22.27 4.50
N GLU A 22 39.39 21.72 5.63
CA GLU A 22 38.49 21.10 6.61
C GLU A 22 37.70 22.23 7.29
N LYS A 23 36.45 22.42 6.86
CA LYS A 23 35.47 23.15 7.66
C LYS A 23 34.75 22.15 8.55
N GLU A 24 35.10 22.15 9.83
CA GLU A 24 34.28 21.59 10.90
C GLU A 24 32.88 22.22 10.81
N GLY A 25 31.92 21.42 10.33
CA GLY A 25 30.51 21.75 10.35
C GLY A 25 29.91 21.32 11.68
N GLU A 26 29.58 22.30 12.52
CA GLU A 26 28.80 22.14 13.73
C GLU A 26 27.46 21.45 13.44
N PHE A 27 27.21 20.31 14.10
CA PHE A 27 26.01 19.50 13.88
C PHE A 27 24.84 20.08 14.66
N VAL A 28 24.11 21.02 14.04
CA VAL A 28 22.82 21.49 14.55
C VAL A 28 21.73 20.62 13.92
N GLY A 29 20.97 19.92 14.76
CA GLY A 29 20.02 18.87 14.38
C GLY A 29 19.14 19.23 13.17
N ALA A 30 19.35 18.51 12.07
CA ALA A 30 18.52 18.60 10.87
C ALA A 30 17.55 17.42 10.83
N THR A 31 16.25 17.72 10.96
CA THR A 31 15.18 16.80 10.58
C THR A 31 15.34 16.48 9.09
N LEU A 32 15.68 15.23 8.78
CA LEU A 32 15.90 14.77 7.41
C LEU A 32 14.55 14.65 6.67
N SER A 33 14.15 15.68 5.94
CA SER A 33 13.01 15.59 5.01
C SER A 33 13.43 14.80 3.77
N LEU A 34 13.02 13.53 3.69
CA LEU A 34 13.30 12.68 2.54
C LEU A 34 12.45 13.09 1.33
N LYS A 35 13.11 13.39 0.20
CA LYS A 35 12.45 13.71 -1.06
C LYS A 35 11.76 12.45 -1.63
N PRO A 36 10.56 12.56 -2.22
CA PRO A 36 9.93 11.46 -2.95
C PRO A 36 10.85 10.93 -4.05
N THR A 37 10.89 9.62 -4.24
CA THR A 37 11.37 9.03 -5.49
C THR A 37 10.24 9.15 -6.51
N ASN A 38 10.49 9.84 -7.62
CA ASN A 38 9.52 9.93 -8.71
C ASN A 38 9.36 8.54 -9.32
N SER A 39 8.16 7.96 -9.20
CA SER A 39 7.77 6.91 -10.13
C SER A 39 7.76 7.57 -11.51
N GLY A 40 8.19 6.87 -12.57
CA GLY A 40 8.24 7.44 -13.94
C GLY A 40 6.90 7.98 -14.49
N TYR A 41 5.81 7.96 -13.70
CA TYR A 41 4.47 8.41 -14.03
C TYR A 41 4.09 9.68 -13.26
N ILE A 42 3.49 10.63 -13.97
CA ILE A 42 3.06 11.93 -13.43
C ILE A 42 2.02 11.73 -12.33
N GLY A 43 2.23 12.39 -11.19
CA GLY A 43 1.31 12.37 -10.06
C GLY A 43 1.32 11.07 -9.25
N VAL A 44 2.35 10.24 -9.42
CA VAL A 44 2.59 9.05 -8.61
C VAL A 44 3.94 9.13 -7.94
N HIS A 45 3.92 9.13 -6.61
CA HIS A 45 5.10 9.33 -5.78
C HIS A 45 5.22 8.24 -4.73
N THR A 46 6.44 7.73 -4.55
CA THR A 46 6.75 6.74 -3.53
C THR A 46 7.61 7.38 -2.43
N TYR A 47 7.25 7.14 -1.19
CA TYR A 47 7.87 7.72 0.00
C TYR A 47 8.26 6.62 0.98
N HIS A 48 9.41 6.78 1.63
CA HIS A 48 9.81 5.94 2.74
C HIS A 48 9.17 6.46 4.03
N GLY A 49 8.75 5.54 4.91
CA GLY A 49 8.27 5.94 6.23
C GLY A 49 9.40 6.55 7.06
N SER A 50 9.18 7.72 7.65
CA SER A 50 10.17 8.34 8.54
C SER A 50 10.21 7.57 9.86
N THR A 51 11.38 7.09 10.26
CA THR A 51 11.61 6.56 11.61
C THR A 51 11.97 7.70 12.56
N ASN A 52 10.97 8.44 13.06
CA ASN A 52 11.20 9.39 14.15
C ASN A 52 10.96 8.72 15.51
N ASP A 53 11.62 7.60 15.77
CA ASP A 53 11.67 7.03 17.12
C ASP A 53 12.95 7.52 17.80
N VAL A 54 12.84 8.61 18.57
CA VAL A 54 13.83 8.97 19.59
C VAL A 54 13.67 7.96 20.73
N THR A 55 14.54 6.96 20.78
CA THR A 55 14.66 6.09 21.95
C THR A 55 15.61 6.73 22.94
N ASP A 56 15.09 7.50 23.89
CA ASP A 56 15.84 7.80 25.12
C ASP A 56 15.88 6.52 25.96
N GLY A 57 17.07 5.94 26.05
CA GLY A 57 17.34 4.81 26.91
C GLY A 57 17.37 5.25 28.37
N HIS A 58 16.54 4.62 29.20
CA HIS A 58 16.88 4.38 30.59
C HIS A 58 16.32 3.03 31.07
N PRO A 59 17.06 2.32 31.95
CA PRO A 59 16.83 0.92 32.25
C PRO A 59 15.63 0.72 33.18
N PHE A 60 14.96 -0.41 32.98
CA PHE A 60 14.00 -1.01 33.89
C PHE A 60 14.57 -1.08 35.32
N ILE A 61 13.96 -0.38 36.27
CA ILE A 61 13.95 -0.78 37.68
C ILE A 61 12.50 -0.78 38.18
N ARG A 62 12.08 -1.99 38.57
CA ARG A 62 10.85 -2.30 39.30
C ARG A 62 11.00 -1.82 40.74
N ASN A 63 10.04 -1.04 41.24
CA ASN A 63 9.68 -1.05 42.66
C ASN A 63 8.18 -0.76 42.81
N GLU A 64 7.53 -1.66 43.53
CA GLU A 64 6.12 -1.60 43.92
C GLU A 64 5.93 -0.71 45.17
N GLN A 65 4.69 -0.22 45.33
CA GLN A 65 3.97 0.25 46.54
C GLN A 65 3.58 1.75 46.56
N HIS A 66 2.30 2.07 46.27
CA HIS A 66 1.25 2.35 47.28
C HIS A 66 -0.01 3.02 46.69
N THR A 67 -1.17 2.35 46.88
CA THR A 67 -2.57 2.80 47.19
C THR A 67 -3.28 3.96 46.46
N PRO A 68 -4.63 3.88 46.30
CA PRO A 68 -5.40 4.58 45.27
C PRO A 68 -6.06 5.88 45.76
N THR A 69 -6.25 6.83 44.83
CA THR A 69 -7.16 7.97 44.97
C THR A 69 -8.02 8.14 43.70
N PRO A 70 -9.24 8.71 43.82
CA PRO A 70 -10.37 8.35 42.99
C PRO A 70 -10.37 9.02 41.61
N ILE A 71 -10.97 8.29 40.66
CA ILE A 71 -11.17 8.63 39.26
C ILE A 71 -12.19 9.76 39.15
N ASP A 72 -11.75 10.93 38.71
CA ASP A 72 -12.62 11.92 38.09
C ASP A 72 -12.71 11.61 36.59
N ASN A 73 -13.88 11.14 36.19
CA ASN A 73 -14.23 10.87 34.80
C ASN A 73 -14.42 12.20 34.05
N GLN A 74 -13.45 12.58 33.24
CA GLN A 74 -13.70 13.45 32.08
C GLN A 74 -13.29 12.73 30.80
N ALA A 75 -14.30 12.50 29.99
CA ALA A 75 -14.31 11.71 28.77
C ALA A 75 -13.26 12.17 27.76
N MET A 76 -12.44 11.23 27.29
CA MET A 76 -11.75 11.36 26.01
C MET A 76 -12.82 11.37 24.90
N ALA A 77 -12.94 12.50 24.21
CA ALA A 77 -13.72 12.62 23.00
C ALA A 77 -13.16 11.65 21.95
N THR A 78 -13.94 10.62 21.64
CA THR A 78 -13.74 9.75 20.47
C THR A 78 -13.98 10.56 19.20
N ASP A 79 -13.01 10.56 18.30
CA ASP A 79 -13.11 11.21 16.99
C ASP A 79 -14.25 10.54 16.20
N PRO A 80 -15.35 11.23 15.85
CA PRO A 80 -16.58 10.61 15.34
C PRO A 80 -16.47 10.05 13.91
N ASN A 81 -15.32 10.22 13.25
CA ASN A 81 -15.10 9.79 11.87
C ASN A 81 -14.43 8.41 11.72
N LEU A 82 -14.04 7.77 12.82
CA LEU A 82 -13.48 6.40 12.80
C LEU A 82 -14.55 5.41 13.29
N ASN A 83 -15.67 5.35 12.57
CA ASN A 83 -16.82 4.56 13.00
C ASN A 83 -16.64 3.08 12.63
N ARG A 84 -16.04 2.30 13.55
CA ARG A 84 -16.06 0.83 13.54
C ARG A 84 -17.48 0.26 13.67
N SER A 85 -18.43 1.11 14.04
CA SER A 85 -19.84 0.80 14.27
C SER A 85 -20.74 1.65 13.38
N ARG A 86 -20.92 1.27 12.11
CA ARG A 86 -22.13 1.65 11.38
C ARG A 86 -23.18 0.56 11.63
N PRO A 87 -24.12 0.73 12.57
CA PRO A 87 -25.20 -0.23 12.75
C PRO A 87 -26.07 -0.19 11.50
N GLY A 88 -26.09 -1.29 10.75
CA GLY A 88 -26.97 -1.50 9.61
C GLY A 88 -26.80 -0.47 8.49
N SER A 89 -26.15 -0.88 7.40
CA SER A 89 -26.53 -0.33 6.10
C SER A 89 -27.97 -0.81 5.82
N THR A 90 -28.95 -0.05 6.30
CA THR A 90 -30.30 -0.08 5.76
C THR A 90 -30.16 0.25 4.28
N TYR A 91 -30.41 -0.77 3.45
CA TYR A 91 -29.86 -0.94 2.10
C TYR A 91 -28.34 -1.19 2.15
N SER A 92 -27.92 -2.45 2.14
CA SER A 92 -27.43 -3.05 0.89
C SER A 92 -27.92 -2.26 -0.34
N ARG A 93 -27.27 -1.13 -0.64
CA ARG A 93 -27.07 -0.81 -2.05
C ARG A 93 -26.24 -1.98 -2.55
N ARG A 94 -26.92 -2.95 -3.14
CA ARG A 94 -26.26 -3.88 -4.04
C ARG A 94 -25.59 -3.01 -5.08
N SER A 95 -24.30 -2.76 -4.93
CA SER A 95 -23.49 -2.38 -6.07
C SER A 95 -23.71 -3.49 -7.10
N THR A 96 -24.40 -3.16 -8.19
CA THR A 96 -24.69 -4.08 -9.30
C THR A 96 -23.45 -4.30 -10.17
N LEU A 97 -22.33 -3.69 -9.78
CA LEU A 97 -21.16 -3.44 -10.60
C LEU A 97 -20.12 -4.57 -10.59
N SER A 98 -20.37 -5.67 -9.87
CA SER A 98 -19.56 -6.89 -9.97
C SER A 98 -20.37 -8.08 -9.46
N THR A 99 -20.72 -9.02 -10.34
CA THR A 99 -21.49 -10.21 -9.97
C THR A 99 -20.64 -11.26 -9.24
N SER A 100 -19.32 -11.26 -9.44
CA SER A 100 -18.41 -12.27 -8.89
C SER A 100 -17.57 -11.83 -7.68
N SER A 101 -17.17 -10.55 -7.55
CA SER A 101 -16.39 -10.08 -6.39
C SER A 101 -17.11 -10.36 -5.06
N ARG A 102 -18.44 -10.32 -5.09
CA ARG A 102 -19.36 -10.47 -3.95
C ARG A 102 -19.54 -11.91 -3.46
N THR A 103 -19.24 -12.90 -4.30
CA THR A 103 -19.42 -14.34 -3.97
C THR A 103 -18.14 -15.15 -4.11
N SER A 104 -17.12 -14.49 -4.61
CA SER A 104 -15.81 -15.04 -4.81
C SER A 104 -15.25 -15.59 -3.49
N LYS A 105 -14.70 -16.80 -3.57
CA LYS A 105 -14.05 -17.48 -2.45
C LYS A 105 -12.65 -17.86 -2.89
N LYS A 106 -11.64 -17.32 -2.20
CA LYS A 106 -10.25 -17.74 -2.38
C LYS A 106 -10.07 -19.21 -1.97
N GLN A 107 -9.10 -19.92 -2.55
CA GLN A 107 -8.67 -21.23 -2.03
C GLN A 107 -7.72 -20.99 -0.83
N ASN A 108 -7.93 -21.66 0.30
CA ASN A 108 -7.31 -21.41 1.63
C ASN A 108 -7.90 -20.23 2.41
N ILE A 109 -9.16 -20.39 2.81
CA ILE A 109 -9.95 -19.36 3.47
C ILE A 109 -9.70 -19.36 4.98
N VAL A 110 -9.46 -18.17 5.54
CA VAL A 110 -9.54 -17.93 6.98
C VAL A 110 -11.02 -17.94 7.38
N ARG A 111 -11.50 -19.07 7.89
CA ARG A 111 -12.93 -19.24 8.27
C ARG A 111 -13.15 -19.37 9.76
N THR A 112 -12.10 -19.67 10.51
CA THR A 112 -12.17 -19.90 11.95
C THR A 112 -11.56 -18.73 12.69
N ASP A 113 -12.01 -18.52 13.92
CA ASP A 113 -11.53 -17.42 14.75
C ASP A 113 -10.05 -17.62 15.10
N GLU A 114 -9.62 -18.85 15.35
CA GLU A 114 -8.22 -19.15 15.65
C GLU A 114 -7.30 -18.80 14.48
N ALA A 115 -7.78 -18.94 13.25
CA ALA A 115 -7.04 -18.56 12.07
C ALA A 115 -6.98 -17.03 11.88
N CYS A 116 -8.02 -16.30 12.30
CA CYS A 116 -8.05 -14.83 12.32
C CYS A 116 -7.11 -14.27 13.39
N ASP A 117 -7.04 -14.88 14.57
CA ASP A 117 -6.19 -14.43 15.69
C ASP A 117 -4.70 -14.41 15.35
N LEU A 118 -4.29 -15.19 14.34
CA LEU A 118 -2.93 -15.15 13.81
C LEU A 118 -2.62 -13.83 13.08
N PHE A 119 -3.62 -13.08 12.61
CA PHE A 119 -3.40 -11.81 11.90
C PHE A 119 -3.27 -10.65 12.90
N PHE A 120 -2.17 -9.90 12.79
CA PHE A 120 -1.98 -8.70 13.61
C PHE A 120 -2.98 -7.59 13.26
N SER A 121 -3.51 -7.57 12.04
CA SER A 121 -4.59 -6.68 11.61
C SER A 121 -5.95 -6.98 12.23
N TYR A 122 -6.18 -8.20 12.73
CA TYR A 122 -7.43 -8.59 13.39
C TYR A 122 -7.49 -8.17 14.87
N LYS A 123 -6.33 -7.93 15.48
CA LYS A 123 -6.24 -7.55 16.90
C LYS A 123 -7.00 -6.25 17.20
N ASP A 124 -7.50 -6.15 18.42
CA ASP A 124 -8.25 -4.98 18.88
C ASP A 124 -7.48 -3.67 18.65
N ASN A 125 -8.19 -2.66 18.14
CA ASN A 125 -7.67 -1.33 17.82
C ASN A 125 -6.51 -1.29 16.81
N SER A 126 -6.16 -2.42 16.19
CA SER A 126 -5.05 -2.50 15.22
C SER A 126 -5.33 -1.66 13.98
N PHE A 127 -6.56 -1.77 13.45
CA PHE A 127 -7.04 -0.94 12.34
C PHE A 127 -6.98 0.55 12.68
N ASP A 128 -7.62 0.98 13.77
CA ASP A 128 -7.69 2.40 14.15
C ASP A 128 -6.30 2.99 14.39
N THR A 129 -5.41 2.22 15.01
CA THR A 129 -4.01 2.62 15.22
C THR A 129 -3.27 2.80 13.90
N ALA A 130 -3.45 1.88 12.95
CA ALA A 130 -2.84 1.96 11.63
C ALA A 130 -3.37 3.17 10.84
N VAL A 131 -4.69 3.39 10.84
CA VAL A 131 -5.33 4.54 10.19
C VAL A 131 -4.80 5.84 10.76
N ARG A 132 -4.73 5.97 12.09
CA ARG A 132 -4.19 7.16 12.75
C ARG A 132 -2.74 7.45 12.30
N LYS A 133 -1.84 6.47 12.38
CA LYS A 133 -0.43 6.62 11.98
C LYS A 133 -0.27 6.94 10.49
N CYS A 134 -1.02 6.28 9.63
CA CYS A 134 -0.95 6.53 8.18
C CYS A 134 -1.56 7.88 7.80
N SER A 135 -2.59 8.34 8.51
CA SER A 135 -3.24 9.64 8.25
C SER A 135 -2.34 10.83 8.52
N GLU A 136 -1.30 10.68 9.35
CA GLU A 136 -0.25 11.71 9.56
C GLU A 136 0.50 12.06 8.25
N HIS A 137 0.45 11.21 7.24
CA HIS A 137 1.08 11.42 5.93
C HIS A 137 0.17 12.11 4.91
N ILE A 138 -1.08 12.41 5.27
CA ILE A 138 -2.03 13.13 4.40
C ILE A 138 -1.66 14.61 4.39
N GLN A 139 -1.44 15.15 3.19
CA GLN A 139 -1.19 16.57 2.98
C GLN A 139 -2.49 17.23 2.55
N ARG A 140 -3.22 17.84 3.48
CA ARG A 140 -4.57 18.40 3.24
C ARG A 140 -4.66 19.32 2.02
N GLU A 141 -3.62 20.10 1.73
CA GLU A 141 -3.59 21.01 0.58
C GLU A 141 -3.54 20.27 -0.77
N ALA A 142 -2.83 19.14 -0.83
CA ALA A 142 -2.64 18.36 -2.05
C ALA A 142 -3.69 17.23 -2.20
N ASP A 143 -4.01 16.57 -1.09
CA ASP A 143 -4.81 15.35 -1.04
C ASP A 143 -6.29 15.63 -0.76
N GLY A 144 -6.63 16.79 -0.18
CA GLY A 144 -7.99 17.12 0.24
C GLY A 144 -8.45 16.36 1.50
N GLN A 145 -9.76 16.21 1.67
CA GLN A 145 -10.35 15.62 2.87
C GLN A 145 -10.22 14.08 2.86
N PHE A 146 -10.03 13.49 4.04
CA PHE A 146 -10.10 12.05 4.25
C PHE A 146 -11.52 11.52 3.98
N GLN A 147 -11.62 10.45 3.19
CA GLN A 147 -12.89 9.84 2.79
C GLN A 147 -13.07 8.44 3.37
N GLY A 148 -12.00 7.66 3.51
CA GLY A 148 -12.06 6.32 4.10
C GLY A 148 -10.71 5.62 4.14
N ALA A 149 -10.68 4.49 4.85
CA ALA A 149 -9.52 3.62 4.94
C ALA A 149 -9.93 2.15 4.93
N TRP A 150 -9.09 1.31 4.31
CA TRP A 150 -9.31 -0.13 4.15
C TRP A 150 -8.00 -0.88 4.37
N ILE A 151 -8.10 -2.11 4.86
CA ILE A 151 -7.02 -3.10 4.79
C ILE A 151 -7.40 -4.05 3.66
N LEU A 152 -6.60 -4.08 2.59
CA LEU A 152 -6.87 -4.87 1.38
C LEU A 152 -5.67 -5.73 1.03
N THR A 153 -5.90 -6.69 0.15
CA THR A 153 -4.82 -7.48 -0.46
C THR A 153 -4.43 -6.84 -1.78
N GLU A 154 -3.21 -6.33 -1.88
CA GLU A 154 -2.62 -5.94 -3.16
C GLU A 154 -2.02 -7.17 -3.86
N VAL A 155 -2.37 -7.40 -5.12
CA VAL A 155 -1.71 -8.39 -5.98
C VAL A 155 -0.65 -7.67 -6.80
N ASP A 156 0.63 -7.92 -6.50
CA ASP A 156 1.73 -7.30 -7.24
C ASP A 156 1.86 -7.86 -8.67
N HIS A 157 2.74 -7.26 -9.48
CA HIS A 157 2.97 -7.71 -10.86
C HIS A 157 3.67 -9.08 -10.95
N TRP A 158 4.29 -9.53 -9.87
CA TRP A 158 4.82 -10.88 -9.70
C TRP A 158 3.79 -11.84 -9.09
N ASN A 159 2.53 -11.42 -8.97
CA ASN A 159 1.42 -12.22 -8.47
C ASN A 159 1.50 -12.58 -6.98
N ASN A 160 2.34 -11.89 -6.21
CA ASN A 160 2.36 -12.01 -4.75
C ASN A 160 1.21 -11.22 -4.14
N GLU A 161 0.60 -11.78 -3.11
CA GLU A 161 -0.45 -11.14 -2.33
C GLU A 161 0.13 -10.48 -1.09
N LEU A 162 -0.08 -9.18 -0.97
CA LEU A 162 0.51 -8.34 0.07
C LEU A 162 -0.60 -7.61 0.84
N GLU A 163 -0.52 -7.63 2.16
CA GLU A 163 -1.40 -6.84 3.04
C GLU A 163 -1.04 -5.35 2.92
N LYS A 164 -2.04 -4.51 2.64
CA LYS A 164 -1.88 -3.05 2.50
C LYS A 164 -2.96 -2.31 3.26
N LEU A 165 -2.56 -1.21 3.91
CA LEU A 165 -3.50 -0.19 4.33
C LEU A 165 -3.68 0.80 3.19
N VAL A 166 -4.91 1.03 2.76
CA VAL A 166 -5.29 1.94 1.69
C VAL A 166 -6.09 3.08 2.30
N ILE A 167 -5.69 4.31 2.03
CA ILE A 167 -6.43 5.52 2.42
C ILE A 167 -6.87 6.24 1.16
N LEU A 168 -8.14 6.64 1.12
CA LEU A 168 -8.71 7.46 0.06
C LEU A 168 -9.03 8.85 0.60
N THR A 169 -8.67 9.85 -0.18
CA THR A 169 -9.02 11.25 0.06
C THR A 169 -9.76 11.83 -1.15
N ASP A 170 -10.15 13.10 -1.10
CA ASP A 170 -10.81 13.77 -2.23
C ASP A 170 -9.99 13.78 -3.52
N ASP A 171 -8.66 13.81 -3.41
CA ASP A 171 -7.76 14.01 -4.53
C ASP A 171 -6.64 12.98 -4.66
N SER A 172 -6.47 12.09 -3.68
CA SER A 172 -5.38 11.11 -3.65
C SER A 172 -5.83 9.74 -3.17
N LEU A 173 -5.23 8.71 -3.76
CA LEU A 173 -5.20 7.35 -3.26
C LEU A 173 -3.81 7.09 -2.66
N LEU A 174 -3.76 6.75 -1.37
CA LEU A 174 -2.52 6.42 -0.65
C LEU A 174 -2.50 4.93 -0.32
N ILE A 175 -1.44 4.24 -0.72
CA ILE A 175 -1.26 2.79 -0.55
C ILE A 175 -0.04 2.56 0.34
N PHE A 176 -0.25 2.10 1.56
CA PHE A 176 0.79 1.93 2.57
C PHE A 176 1.23 0.47 2.67
N LYS A 177 2.55 0.25 2.63
CA LYS A 177 3.21 -0.90 3.24
C LYS A 177 3.35 -0.62 4.74
N TYR A 178 2.32 -0.97 5.49
CA TYR A 178 2.29 -0.84 6.94
C TYR A 178 2.62 -2.18 7.59
N ASN A 179 3.51 -2.19 8.58
CA ASN A 179 3.82 -3.37 9.36
C ASN A 179 2.90 -3.42 10.58
N PHE A 180 1.93 -4.33 10.61
CA PHE A 180 1.00 -4.47 11.74
C PHE A 180 1.63 -5.10 12.99
N ILE A 181 2.77 -5.78 12.86
CA ILE A 181 3.52 -6.34 14.00
C ILE A 181 4.21 -5.22 14.76
N THR A 182 5.00 -4.40 14.06
CA THR A 182 5.77 -3.30 14.68
C THR A 182 5.01 -1.98 14.71
N GLN A 183 3.83 -1.91 14.08
CA GLN A 183 3.03 -0.71 13.90
C GLN A 183 3.80 0.45 13.24
N LYS A 184 4.55 0.16 12.17
CA LYS A 184 5.38 1.15 11.46
C LYS A 184 4.96 1.29 10.01
N VAL A 185 4.93 2.52 9.53
CA VAL A 185 4.87 2.81 8.09
C VAL A 185 6.26 2.51 7.52
N LEU A 186 6.35 1.56 6.59
CA LEU A 186 7.62 1.24 5.93
C LEU A 186 7.79 2.06 4.66
N LEU A 187 6.74 2.10 3.85
CA LEU A 187 6.71 2.79 2.57
C LEU A 187 5.26 3.11 2.22
N TYR A 188 5.01 4.18 1.47
CA TYR A 188 3.71 4.43 0.88
C TYR A 188 3.82 5.02 -0.53
N LYS A 189 2.83 4.70 -1.35
CA LYS A 189 2.64 5.23 -2.69
C LYS A 189 1.45 6.18 -2.66
N ARG A 190 1.61 7.39 -3.18
CA ARG A 190 0.54 8.36 -3.40
C ARG A 190 0.24 8.46 -4.89
N ILE A 191 -1.03 8.35 -5.25
CA ILE A 191 -1.53 8.46 -6.62
C ILE A 191 -2.62 9.53 -6.62
N PHE A 192 -2.43 10.62 -7.36
CA PHE A 192 -3.50 11.59 -7.49
C PHE A 192 -4.65 11.05 -8.35
N LEU A 193 -5.89 11.25 -7.89
CA LEU A 193 -7.08 10.70 -8.53
C LEU A 193 -7.28 11.21 -9.96
N HIS A 194 -6.93 12.47 -10.25
CA HIS A 194 -6.99 13.03 -11.61
C HIS A 194 -5.97 12.43 -12.59
N CYS A 195 -5.03 11.61 -12.12
CA CYS A 195 -4.11 10.84 -12.96
C CYS A 195 -4.61 9.43 -13.27
N ILE A 196 -5.60 8.91 -12.51
CA ILE A 196 -6.18 7.58 -12.73
C ILE A 196 -7.08 7.64 -13.96
N ASP A 197 -6.74 6.89 -15.01
CA ASP A 197 -7.49 6.90 -16.27
C ASP A 197 -8.53 5.78 -16.36
N THR A 198 -8.23 4.61 -15.81
CA THR A 198 -9.08 3.43 -15.93
C THR A 198 -9.17 2.70 -14.61
N VAL A 199 -10.38 2.34 -14.19
CA VAL A 199 -10.63 1.40 -13.10
C VAL A 199 -11.39 0.20 -13.66
N LYS A 200 -10.83 -0.99 -13.52
CA LYS A 200 -11.47 -2.24 -13.94
C LYS A 200 -11.91 -3.03 -12.73
N MET A 201 -13.06 -3.68 -12.81
CA MET A 201 -13.55 -4.58 -11.77
C MET A 201 -14.04 -5.89 -12.37
N GLY A 202 -13.65 -7.00 -11.76
CA GLY A 202 -14.04 -8.33 -12.21
C GLY A 202 -13.11 -9.44 -11.76
N ASP A 203 -13.29 -10.63 -12.34
CA ASP A 203 -12.58 -11.85 -11.95
C ASP A 203 -11.14 -11.87 -12.41
N PHE A 204 -10.26 -12.48 -11.61
CA PHE A 204 -8.87 -12.71 -12.00
C PHE A 204 -8.78 -13.85 -12.99
N VAL A 205 -8.20 -13.55 -14.15
CA VAL A 205 -7.99 -14.52 -15.23
C VAL A 205 -6.51 -14.56 -15.58
N TYR A 206 -5.97 -15.76 -15.75
CA TYR A 206 -4.63 -15.96 -16.27
C TYR A 206 -4.66 -16.16 -17.80
N PRO A 207 -3.58 -15.84 -18.53
CA PRO A 207 -3.46 -16.12 -19.96
C PRO A 207 -3.68 -17.60 -20.30
N ASN A 208 -4.13 -17.90 -21.53
CA ASN A 208 -4.49 -19.23 -22.04
C ASN A 208 -3.39 -20.31 -22.01
N PHE A 209 -2.18 -19.98 -21.53
CA PHE A 209 -1.03 -20.89 -21.39
C PHE A 209 -0.36 -20.79 -20.02
N SER A 210 -1.02 -20.14 -19.06
CA SER A 210 -0.52 -20.08 -17.69
C SER A 210 -0.71 -21.42 -17.01
N VAL A 211 0.31 -21.85 -16.26
CA VAL A 211 0.24 -23.03 -15.38
C VAL A 211 -0.12 -22.65 -13.94
N MET A 212 -0.48 -21.38 -13.71
CA MET A 212 -0.87 -20.91 -12.40
C MET A 212 -2.20 -21.55 -11.96
N PRO A 213 -2.37 -21.87 -10.67
CA PRO A 213 -3.62 -22.41 -10.16
C PRO A 213 -4.75 -21.38 -10.37
N ASN A 214 -5.90 -21.84 -10.83
CA ASN A 214 -7.06 -20.98 -11.07
C ASN A 214 -7.42 -20.19 -9.80
N ARG A 215 -7.63 -18.88 -9.96
CA ARG A 215 -8.19 -18.03 -8.90
C ARG A 215 -9.69 -17.95 -9.07
N SER A 216 -10.44 -18.50 -8.13
CA SER A 216 -11.89 -18.31 -8.01
C SER A 216 -12.25 -16.97 -7.36
N HIS A 217 -11.45 -15.93 -7.65
CA HIS A 217 -11.68 -14.61 -7.11
C HIS A 217 -11.34 -13.43 -8.00
N GLY A 218 -12.01 -12.32 -7.72
CA GLY A 218 -11.86 -11.06 -8.43
C GLY A 218 -11.37 -9.94 -7.54
N GLY A 219 -11.43 -8.74 -8.09
CA GLY A 219 -10.98 -7.52 -7.44
C GLY A 219 -11.13 -6.30 -8.34
N ILE A 220 -10.31 -5.30 -8.06
CA ILE A 220 -10.26 -4.03 -8.77
C ILE A 220 -8.85 -3.81 -9.28
N GLN A 221 -8.72 -3.31 -10.50
CA GLN A 221 -7.47 -2.82 -11.06
C GLN A 221 -7.57 -1.32 -11.33
N VAL A 222 -6.76 -0.53 -10.64
CA VAL A 222 -6.65 0.92 -10.82
C VAL A 222 -5.44 1.21 -11.71
N CYS A 223 -5.62 1.88 -12.85
CA CYS A 223 -4.57 2.17 -13.84
C CYS A 223 -4.37 3.68 -14.04
N TRP A 224 -3.12 4.07 -14.29
CA TRP A 224 -2.72 5.47 -14.58
C TRP A 224 -1.69 5.55 -15.74
N ASN A 225 -1.71 4.59 -16.66
CA ASN A 225 -0.84 4.52 -17.84
C ASN A 225 -1.53 4.90 -19.16
N LYS A 226 -2.81 5.30 -19.16
CA LYS A 226 -3.60 5.56 -20.37
C LYS A 226 -3.54 4.39 -21.37
N GLY A 227 -3.54 3.16 -20.86
CA GLY A 227 -3.47 1.94 -21.66
C GLY A 227 -2.08 1.61 -22.24
N GLN A 228 -1.03 2.38 -21.94
CA GLN A 228 0.32 2.09 -22.43
C GLN A 228 0.92 0.85 -21.76
N ILE A 229 1.58 0.00 -22.54
CA ILE A 229 2.24 -1.19 -22.00
C ILE A 229 3.55 -0.74 -21.33
N PRO A 230 3.79 -1.07 -20.04
CA PRO A 230 5.03 -0.70 -19.39
C PRO A 230 6.23 -1.40 -20.04
N PRO A 231 7.43 -0.83 -19.93
CA PRO A 231 8.65 -1.46 -20.42
C PRO A 231 8.84 -2.88 -19.85
N ILE A 232 9.32 -3.79 -20.68
CA ILE A 232 9.58 -5.19 -20.29
C ILE A 232 10.56 -5.24 -19.10
N SER A 233 11.60 -4.41 -19.10
CA SER A 233 12.57 -4.31 -17.99
C SER A 233 11.91 -3.98 -16.64
N GLN A 234 10.85 -3.16 -16.66
CA GLN A 234 10.09 -2.80 -15.47
C GLN A 234 9.25 -3.97 -14.95
N VAL A 235 8.62 -4.72 -15.86
CA VAL A 235 7.79 -5.90 -15.51
C VAL A 235 8.65 -7.06 -15.03
N TRP A 236 9.83 -7.27 -15.61
CA TRP A 236 10.74 -8.34 -15.23
C TRP A 236 11.48 -8.10 -13.91
N ASN A 237 11.50 -6.87 -13.40
CA ASN A 237 12.12 -6.58 -12.11
C ASN A 237 11.14 -6.87 -10.97
N PRO A 238 11.37 -7.87 -10.09
CA PRO A 238 10.49 -8.18 -8.96
C PRO A 238 10.40 -7.05 -7.93
N PHE A 239 11.40 -6.17 -7.88
CA PHE A 239 11.45 -5.03 -6.95
C PHE A 239 10.99 -3.72 -7.59
N SER A 240 10.49 -3.76 -8.83
CA SER A 240 9.94 -2.57 -9.48
C SER A 240 8.67 -2.11 -8.77
N ASN A 241 8.72 -0.92 -8.17
CA ASN A 241 7.56 -0.29 -7.54
C ASN A 241 6.77 0.61 -8.50
N ASP A 242 7.26 0.82 -9.73
CA ASP A 242 6.74 1.82 -10.67
C ASP A 242 5.69 1.26 -11.62
N ILE A 243 5.14 0.07 -11.33
CA ILE A 243 4.09 -0.54 -12.15
C ILE A 243 2.87 0.39 -12.19
N PRO A 244 2.35 0.74 -13.37
CA PRO A 244 1.37 1.81 -13.49
C PRO A 244 -0.08 1.34 -13.29
N TRP A 245 -0.23 0.34 -12.44
CA TRP A 245 -1.51 -0.11 -11.93
C TRP A 245 -1.32 -0.67 -10.52
N ALA A 246 -2.40 -0.66 -9.75
CA ALA A 246 -2.54 -1.40 -8.51
C ALA A 246 -3.74 -2.34 -8.64
N ILE A 247 -3.59 -3.58 -8.21
CA ILE A 247 -4.68 -4.57 -8.19
C ILE A 247 -5.01 -4.88 -6.74
N PHE A 248 -6.27 -4.71 -6.36
CA PHE A 248 -6.75 -5.00 -5.02
C PHE A 248 -7.80 -6.11 -5.05
N CYS A 249 -7.79 -6.95 -4.04
CA CYS A 249 -8.93 -7.81 -3.71
C CYS A 249 -9.20 -7.77 -2.21
N HIS A 250 -10.28 -8.43 -1.80
CA HIS A 250 -10.67 -8.54 -0.39
C HIS A 250 -9.52 -8.98 0.51
N HIS A 251 -9.52 -8.51 1.75
CA HIS A 251 -8.65 -9.03 2.77
C HIS A 251 -9.10 -10.44 3.21
N PRO A 252 -8.18 -11.39 3.51
CA PRO A 252 -8.58 -12.75 3.89
C PRO A 252 -9.51 -12.84 5.10
N LEU A 253 -9.45 -11.86 6.01
CA LEU A 253 -10.31 -11.82 7.21
C LEU A 253 -11.80 -11.67 6.87
N ILE A 254 -12.17 -11.09 5.73
CA ILE A 254 -13.59 -10.93 5.34
C ILE A 254 -14.33 -12.26 5.24
N TYR A 255 -13.60 -13.36 5.03
CA TYR A 255 -14.22 -14.67 4.86
C TYR A 255 -14.55 -15.38 6.17
N ASN A 256 -14.15 -14.82 7.31
CA ASN A 256 -14.68 -15.23 8.60
C ASN A 256 -16.13 -14.71 8.71
N PRO A 257 -17.11 -15.56 9.07
CA PRO A 257 -18.50 -15.13 9.28
C PRO A 257 -18.66 -13.87 10.15
N LYS A 258 -17.83 -13.69 11.19
CA LYS A 258 -17.87 -12.52 12.08
C LYS A 258 -17.48 -11.21 11.39
N GLU A 259 -16.60 -11.30 10.40
CA GLU A 259 -16.03 -10.15 9.68
C GLU A 259 -16.58 -10.00 8.26
N SER A 260 -17.57 -10.83 7.89
CA SER A 260 -18.12 -10.87 6.53
C SER A 260 -18.82 -9.59 6.10
N GLU A 261 -19.22 -8.75 7.05
CA GLU A 261 -19.83 -7.44 6.83
C GLU A 261 -18.87 -6.28 7.10
N THR A 262 -17.61 -6.57 7.42
CA THR A 262 -16.62 -5.55 7.78
C THR A 262 -16.17 -4.76 6.56
N ALA A 263 -16.67 -3.53 6.46
CA ALA A 263 -16.44 -2.63 5.32
C ALA A 263 -14.96 -2.42 5.00
N TYR A 264 -14.11 -2.22 6.02
CA TYR A 264 -12.68 -1.95 5.80
C TYR A 264 -11.87 -3.18 5.32
N PHE A 265 -12.46 -4.38 5.25
CA PHE A 265 -11.86 -5.56 4.59
C PHE A 265 -12.43 -5.81 3.19
N ASN A 266 -13.47 -5.07 2.82
CA ASN A 266 -14.26 -5.27 1.61
C ASN A 266 -13.78 -4.38 0.47
N VAL A 267 -13.30 -5.02 -0.61
CA VAL A 267 -12.83 -4.29 -1.78
C VAL A 267 -13.98 -3.60 -2.54
N ASP A 268 -15.21 -4.14 -2.46
CA ASP A 268 -16.36 -3.55 -3.13
C ASP A 268 -16.79 -2.22 -2.46
N ASP A 269 -16.68 -2.14 -1.13
CA ASP A 269 -16.92 -0.90 -0.38
C ASP A 269 -15.89 0.19 -0.76
N PHE A 270 -14.63 -0.22 -0.91
CA PHE A 270 -13.59 0.64 -1.47
C PHE A 270 -13.90 1.09 -2.91
N MET A 271 -14.40 0.20 -3.77
CA MET A 271 -14.76 0.54 -5.17
C MET A 271 -15.80 1.65 -5.23
N ASP A 272 -16.89 1.48 -4.47
CA ASP A 272 -18.02 2.41 -4.50
C ASP A 272 -17.55 3.80 -4.06
N THR A 273 -16.73 3.87 -3.00
CA THR A 273 -16.16 5.13 -2.51
C THR A 273 -15.15 5.73 -3.49
N LEU A 274 -14.29 4.90 -4.10
CA LEU A 274 -13.32 5.34 -5.11
C LEU A 274 -14.00 5.92 -6.35
N ALA A 275 -15.06 5.28 -6.85
CA ALA A 275 -15.81 5.75 -8.00
C ALA A 275 -16.43 7.13 -7.75
N ASP A 276 -17.04 7.32 -6.58
CA ASP A 276 -17.60 8.61 -6.17
C ASP A 276 -16.54 9.70 -6.05
N CYS A 277 -15.40 9.40 -5.42
CA CYS A 277 -14.28 10.34 -5.29
C CYS A 277 -13.64 10.68 -6.65
N LEU A 278 -13.47 9.70 -7.53
CA LEU A 278 -12.97 9.90 -8.89
C LEU A 278 -13.88 10.86 -9.67
N ASN A 279 -15.19 10.60 -9.68
CA ASN A 279 -16.16 11.46 -10.37
C ASN A 279 -16.11 12.90 -9.86
N LYS A 280 -16.06 13.09 -8.53
CA LYS A 280 -15.93 14.43 -7.90
C LYS A 280 -14.60 15.10 -8.27
N CYS A 281 -13.49 14.36 -8.21
CA CYS A 281 -12.17 14.88 -8.53
C CYS A 281 -12.07 15.33 -10.00
N TYR A 282 -12.58 14.51 -10.93
CA TYR A 282 -12.62 14.83 -12.36
C TYR A 282 -13.48 16.06 -12.66
N ASN A 283 -14.69 16.14 -12.11
CA ASN A 283 -15.55 17.32 -12.26
C ASN A 283 -14.87 18.61 -11.79
N ARG A 284 -14.02 18.55 -10.75
CA ARG A 284 -13.29 19.70 -10.21
C ARG A 284 -12.02 20.04 -10.99
N LYS A 285 -11.18 19.04 -11.30
CA LYS A 285 -9.82 19.26 -11.84
C LYS A 285 -9.70 19.05 -13.35
N ARG A 286 -10.59 18.26 -13.96
CA ARG A 286 -10.60 17.92 -15.39
C ARG A 286 -12.03 17.75 -15.93
N PRO A 287 -12.83 18.84 -16.02
CA PRO A 287 -14.25 18.76 -16.37
C PRO A 287 -14.53 18.22 -17.79
N ASN A 288 -13.52 18.20 -18.66
CA ASN A 288 -13.63 17.70 -20.04
C ASN A 288 -13.17 16.25 -20.21
N GLU A 289 -12.64 15.62 -19.16
CA GLU A 289 -12.19 14.24 -19.16
C GLU A 289 -13.00 13.45 -18.13
N ASN A 290 -13.05 12.13 -18.25
CA ASN A 290 -13.62 11.24 -17.25
C ASN A 290 -12.73 10.02 -17.08
N ALA A 291 -12.64 9.50 -15.85
CA ALA A 291 -12.09 8.18 -15.61
C ALA A 291 -13.02 7.11 -16.23
N THR A 292 -12.44 6.11 -16.87
CA THR A 292 -13.20 5.00 -17.44
C THR A 292 -13.35 3.90 -16.39
N ILE A 293 -14.58 3.61 -15.97
CA ILE A 293 -14.89 2.47 -15.09
C ILE A 293 -15.42 1.34 -15.97
N VAL A 294 -14.76 0.18 -15.93
CA VAL A 294 -15.06 -0.96 -16.81
C VAL A 294 -15.30 -2.23 -15.99
N GLU A 295 -16.38 -2.92 -16.29
CA GLU A 295 -16.61 -4.30 -15.82
C GLU A 295 -15.93 -5.29 -16.76
N GLY A 296 -15.12 -6.19 -16.21
CA GLY A 296 -14.47 -7.23 -17.01
C GLY A 296 -13.34 -7.94 -16.27
N ALA A 297 -12.94 -9.08 -16.81
CA ALA A 297 -11.86 -9.88 -16.25
C ALA A 297 -10.55 -9.07 -16.14
N ILE A 298 -9.88 -9.21 -14.99
CA ILE A 298 -8.58 -8.61 -14.72
C ILE A 298 -7.51 -9.65 -15.09
N LEU A 299 -6.77 -9.37 -16.15
CA LEU A 299 -5.72 -10.27 -16.65
C LEU A 299 -4.46 -10.18 -15.78
N LEU A 300 -4.18 -11.24 -15.04
CA LEU A 300 -2.93 -11.40 -14.30
C LEU A 300 -1.87 -11.97 -15.25
N LYS A 301 -0.91 -11.14 -15.69
CA LYS A 301 0.13 -11.51 -16.68
C LYS A 301 1.22 -12.42 -16.09
N ASN A 302 0.83 -13.50 -15.43
CA ASN A 302 1.72 -14.48 -14.86
C ASN A 302 1.52 -15.84 -15.55
N TYR A 303 2.58 -16.38 -16.14
CA TYR A 303 2.55 -17.63 -16.91
C TYR A 303 3.06 -18.82 -16.10
N VAL A 304 4.18 -18.64 -15.40
CA VAL A 304 4.83 -19.64 -14.54
C VAL A 304 5.50 -18.88 -13.39
N ASN A 305 4.97 -18.99 -12.17
CA ASN A 305 5.61 -18.38 -11.00
C ASN A 305 5.40 -19.23 -9.73
N LEU A 306 6.14 -20.34 -9.66
CA LEU A 306 6.18 -21.21 -8.47
C LEU A 306 6.54 -20.44 -7.18
N PRO A 307 7.49 -19.48 -7.18
CA PRO A 307 7.73 -18.64 -6.02
C PRO A 307 6.47 -17.94 -5.50
N SER A 308 5.67 -17.33 -6.38
CA SER A 308 4.41 -16.67 -5.97
C SER A 308 3.36 -17.66 -5.45
N VAL A 309 3.29 -18.87 -6.03
CA VAL A 309 2.39 -19.92 -5.52
C VAL A 309 2.77 -20.30 -4.10
N PHE A 310 4.07 -20.50 -3.84
CA PHE A 310 4.57 -20.78 -2.49
C PHE A 310 4.33 -19.61 -1.53
N PHE A 311 4.64 -18.38 -1.97
CA PHE A 311 4.47 -17.16 -1.19
C PHE A 311 3.01 -16.96 -0.75
N ASN A 312 2.08 -17.10 -1.68
CA ASN A 312 0.65 -16.92 -1.42
C ASN A 312 0.05 -18.06 -0.60
N SER A 313 0.47 -19.32 -0.85
CA SER A 313 0.00 -20.48 -0.10
C SER A 313 0.38 -20.38 1.39
N ASN A 314 1.56 -19.84 1.68
CA ASN A 314 2.03 -19.60 3.05
C ASN A 314 1.63 -18.21 3.60
N SER A 315 0.87 -17.43 2.83
CA SER A 315 0.44 -16.07 3.20
C SER A 315 1.59 -15.16 3.63
N LEU A 316 2.77 -15.25 2.99
CA LEU A 316 3.99 -14.55 3.44
C LEU A 316 3.90 -13.02 3.36
N GLY A 317 2.96 -12.49 2.59
CA GLY A 317 2.73 -11.05 2.47
C GLY A 317 1.78 -10.46 3.52
N PHE A 318 1.35 -11.25 4.50
CA PHE A 318 0.44 -10.82 5.56
C PHE A 318 1.15 -10.84 6.91
N SER A 319 0.90 -9.80 7.72
CA SER A 319 1.42 -9.67 9.07
C SER A 319 0.76 -10.71 9.99
N ARG A 320 1.38 -11.89 10.09
CA ARG A 320 0.81 -13.04 10.82
C ARG A 320 1.80 -13.67 11.78
N ASP A 321 1.28 -14.20 12.88
CA ASP A 321 2.02 -15.12 13.73
C ASP A 321 2.11 -16.49 13.06
N ARG A 322 3.31 -17.07 13.03
CA ARG A 322 3.62 -18.39 12.48
C ARG A 322 4.34 -19.21 13.53
N ASN A 323 3.65 -19.48 14.64
CA ASN A 323 4.13 -20.28 15.76
C ASN A 323 5.44 -19.74 16.37
N GLY A 324 5.49 -18.42 16.62
CA GLY A 324 6.63 -17.76 17.27
C GLY A 324 7.58 -17.03 16.31
N PHE A 325 7.39 -17.17 14.99
CA PHE A 325 8.02 -16.29 14.00
C PHE A 325 6.98 -15.33 13.42
N CYS A 326 7.24 -14.03 13.51
CA CYS A 326 6.36 -12.98 13.00
C CYS A 326 7.09 -12.15 11.95
N PHE A 327 6.53 -12.04 10.74
CA PHE A 327 6.97 -11.14 9.68
C PHE A 327 5.79 -10.82 8.75
#